data_AF-A0AAW0SCK5-F1
#
_entry.id   AF-A0AAW0SCK5-F1
#
_cell.length_a   1.000
_cell.length_b   1.000
_cell.length_c   1.000
_cell.angle_alpha   90.00
_cell.angle_beta   90.00
_cell.angle_gamma   90.00
#
_symmetry.space_group_name_H-M   'P 1'
#
loop_
_entity.id
_entity.type
_entity.pdbx_description
1 polymer ?
#
loop_
_entity_poly.entity_id
_entity_poly.type
_entity_poly.pdbx_seq_one_letter_code
_entity_poly.pdbx_strand_id
1 'polypeptide(L)'
;MDSSGWVMARKEHSCFGSRDFSGETRRGKNEDPFVVLSPGITIRICLFILGLNPFTYSPALRCYTFRWCSLGAVYSLFTLAWLSALIVTSFIGLVSLLSASSYHTTGVSDLQMMGVAIVFGCLFNAWLNVLITLSRARQYCDLYNGWLELISSTSLRSNKGIKLASHIYAAFLLVFVTSVLAMGLAGPPDLLLAIVDLLTKVLLLIDTDRIAQDDTATAKTLRVIVMAIVAQVYLIYKSAIFMFVSDCQKVYNTLASWRIQLSYSLDVIWGRREPGCGLQGADSDCCCKDDLATLIQTYQQLTQLIHQTEKLYSATLQSFYATHIVTLCLELSFLAWGIGVGGNYFHEETVWQTLVILQTFIVFFLVSLKASRVAEEGLQCVALLRRSLPYYSTEKDKYHFEQLHMILTASPVCISGGQYFSITRAFIVTVVGVVLSYFMIVLQVKLPSVHQQRAALLATNWSLDQ
;
A
#
# COMPACT_ATOMS: atom_id res chain seq x y z
N MET A 1 25.18 -22.37 30.17
CA MET A 1 25.20 -21.43 29.04
C MET A 1 25.16 -22.29 27.80
N ASP A 2 23.96 -22.69 27.39
CA ASP A 2 23.77 -23.73 26.38
C ASP A 2 23.64 -23.10 24.99
N SER A 3 24.72 -23.21 24.23
CA SER A 3 24.78 -22.95 22.80
C SER A 3 24.15 -24.12 22.04
N SER A 4 22.84 -24.11 21.90
CA SER A 4 22.14 -25.01 20.98
C SER A 4 22.30 -24.48 19.54
N GLY A 5 23.20 -25.13 18.81
CA GLY A 5 23.42 -24.91 17.39
C GLY A 5 22.16 -25.26 16.59
N TRP A 6 21.50 -24.23 16.06
CA TRP A 6 20.47 -24.38 15.05
C TRP A 6 21.14 -24.69 13.71
N VAL A 7 21.37 -25.97 13.46
CA VAL A 7 21.62 -26.47 12.10
C VAL A 7 20.30 -26.32 11.34
N MET A 8 20.19 -25.22 10.56
CA MET A 8 19.13 -25.09 9.56
C MET A 8 19.33 -26.20 8.52
N ALA A 9 18.65 -27.33 8.73
CA ALA A 9 18.41 -28.31 7.68
C ALA A 9 17.68 -27.58 6.55
N ARG A 10 18.45 -27.24 5.51
CA ARG A 10 17.95 -26.76 4.22
C ARG A 10 17.11 -27.90 3.62
N LYS A 11 15.83 -27.97 3.99
CA LYS A 11 14.83 -28.69 3.20
C LYS A 11 14.83 -28.02 1.84
N GLU A 12 15.54 -28.61 0.89
CA GLU A 12 15.28 -28.35 -0.52
C GLU A 12 13.81 -28.68 -0.73
N HIS A 13 12.98 -27.64 -0.75
CA HIS A 13 11.66 -27.70 -1.35
C HIS A 13 11.90 -27.96 -2.83
N SER A 14 12.15 -29.23 -3.16
CA SER A 14 11.95 -29.77 -4.48
C SER A 14 10.60 -29.24 -4.93
N CYS A 15 10.60 -28.38 -5.95
CA CYS A 15 9.37 -28.03 -6.66
C CYS A 15 8.60 -29.33 -6.84
N PHE A 16 7.41 -29.37 -6.24
CA PHE A 16 6.54 -30.52 -6.06
C PHE A 16 6.76 -31.56 -7.15
N GLY A 17 7.10 -32.80 -6.74
CA GLY A 17 7.10 -33.93 -7.64
C GLY A 17 5.76 -33.95 -8.37
N SER A 18 5.83 -33.82 -9.69
CA SER A 18 4.72 -33.96 -10.62
C SER A 18 4.04 -35.29 -10.31
N ARG A 19 2.96 -35.26 -9.52
CA ARG A 19 2.05 -36.39 -9.45
C ARG A 19 1.36 -36.41 -10.79
N ASP A 20 1.73 -37.39 -11.62
CA ASP A 20 1.06 -37.70 -12.87
C ASP A 20 -0.39 -38.07 -12.57
N PHE A 21 -1.25 -37.06 -12.52
CA PHE A 21 -2.70 -37.20 -12.55
C PHE A 21 -3.09 -37.57 -13.99
N SER A 22 -2.99 -38.84 -14.34
CA SER A 22 -3.50 -39.40 -15.60
C SER A 22 -5.01 -39.62 -15.53
N GLY A 23 -5.75 -38.62 -15.03
CA GLY A 23 -7.21 -38.58 -15.06
C GLY A 23 -7.64 -37.70 -16.21
N GLU A 24 -8.10 -38.32 -17.29
CA GLU A 24 -8.56 -37.67 -18.52
C GLU A 24 -9.90 -36.95 -18.28
N THR A 25 -9.86 -35.85 -17.52
CA THR A 25 -11.02 -34.97 -17.33
C THR A 25 -11.20 -34.09 -18.57
N ARG A 26 -12.41 -34.16 -19.13
CA ARG A 26 -12.90 -33.35 -20.26
C ARG A 26 -12.33 -31.93 -20.22
N ARG A 27 -11.51 -31.59 -21.23
CA ARG A 27 -11.06 -30.24 -21.56
C ARG A 27 -12.27 -29.35 -21.86
N GLY A 28 -12.91 -28.82 -20.82
CA GLY A 28 -13.61 -27.54 -20.93
C GLY A 28 -12.59 -26.51 -21.43
N LYS A 29 -12.98 -25.65 -22.38
CA LYS A 29 -12.14 -24.63 -23.03
C LYS A 29 -11.03 -24.19 -22.09
N ASN A 30 -9.79 -24.60 -22.38
CA ASN A 30 -8.59 -24.17 -21.67
C ASN A 30 -8.54 -22.64 -21.79
N GLU A 31 -9.12 -21.92 -20.83
CA GLU A 31 -8.83 -20.51 -20.67
C GLU A 31 -7.32 -20.44 -20.44
N ASP A 32 -6.63 -19.79 -21.38
CA ASP A 32 -5.18 -19.73 -21.35
C ASP A 32 -4.72 -19.26 -19.96
N PRO A 33 -3.71 -19.90 -19.34
CA PRO A 33 -3.20 -19.48 -18.03
C PRO A 33 -2.72 -18.02 -18.00
N PHE A 34 -2.52 -17.41 -19.19
CA PHE A 34 -2.33 -15.97 -19.36
C PHE A 34 -3.50 -15.12 -18.85
N VAL A 35 -4.75 -15.61 -18.94
CA VAL A 35 -5.96 -14.93 -18.45
C VAL A 35 -5.95 -14.79 -16.94
N VAL A 36 -5.41 -15.78 -16.21
CA VAL A 36 -5.29 -15.76 -14.74
C VAL A 36 -4.21 -14.78 -14.27
N LEU A 37 -3.15 -14.58 -15.06
CA LEU A 37 -2.10 -13.57 -14.78
C LEU A 37 -2.44 -12.15 -15.25
N SER A 38 -3.37 -12.02 -16.20
CA SER A 38 -3.79 -10.76 -16.83
C SER A 38 -4.22 -9.63 -15.89
N PRO A 39 -4.95 -9.86 -14.78
CA PRO A 39 -5.61 -8.77 -14.06
C PRO A 39 -4.67 -7.79 -13.35
N GLY A 40 -3.36 -8.08 -13.30
CA GLY A 40 -2.35 -7.21 -12.69
C GLY A 40 -1.17 -6.87 -13.60
N ILE A 41 -1.25 -7.11 -14.91
CA ILE A 41 -0.10 -6.88 -15.81
C ILE A 41 0.35 -5.42 -15.77
N THR A 42 -0.57 -4.46 -15.85
CA THR A 42 -0.24 -3.03 -15.88
C THR A 42 0.56 -2.62 -14.65
N ILE A 43 0.09 -2.97 -13.45
CA ILE A 43 0.80 -2.62 -12.22
C ILE A 43 2.12 -3.37 -12.09
N ARG A 44 2.22 -4.62 -12.58
CA ARG A 44 3.48 -5.37 -12.59
C ARG A 44 4.52 -4.80 -13.53
N ILE A 45 4.11 -4.28 -14.68
CA ILE A 45 5.00 -3.56 -15.59
C ILE A 45 5.51 -2.30 -14.88
N CYS A 46 4.63 -1.51 -14.25
CA CYS A 46 5.05 -0.36 -13.45
C CYS A 46 6.03 -0.76 -12.34
N LEU A 47 5.74 -1.83 -11.59
CA LEU A 47 6.61 -2.34 -10.53
C LEU A 47 7.95 -2.83 -11.07
N PHE A 48 7.97 -3.47 -12.23
CA PHE A 48 9.21 -3.87 -12.89
C PHE A 48 10.06 -2.65 -13.29
N ILE A 49 9.44 -1.64 -13.91
CA ILE A 49 10.10 -0.36 -14.26
C ILE A 49 10.60 0.39 -13.03
N LEU A 50 10.03 0.15 -11.85
CA LEU A 50 10.45 0.78 -10.59
C LEU A 50 11.42 -0.07 -9.77
N GLY A 51 11.78 -1.28 -10.23
CA GLY A 51 12.66 -2.19 -9.49
C GLY A 51 12.01 -2.78 -8.23
N LEU A 52 10.68 -2.92 -8.22
CA LEU A 52 9.88 -3.52 -7.15
C LEU A 52 9.37 -4.92 -7.49
N ASN A 53 9.81 -5.52 -8.59
CA ASN A 53 9.38 -6.84 -9.02
C ASN A 53 10.60 -7.74 -9.36
N PRO A 54 11.27 -8.31 -8.35
CA PRO A 54 12.47 -9.12 -8.56
C PRO A 54 12.18 -10.55 -9.06
N PHE A 55 10.91 -10.97 -9.07
CA PHE A 55 10.48 -12.31 -9.45
C PHE A 55 9.86 -12.35 -10.85
N THR A 56 10.02 -13.48 -11.52
CA THR A 56 9.56 -13.70 -12.89
C THR A 56 8.62 -14.88 -12.95
N TYR A 57 7.52 -14.75 -13.70
CA TYR A 57 6.64 -15.87 -13.99
C TYR A 57 7.28 -16.74 -15.08
N SER A 58 7.42 -18.04 -14.83
CA SER A 58 7.87 -19.02 -15.81
C SER A 58 6.67 -19.67 -16.48
N PRO A 59 6.38 -19.39 -17.77
CA PRO A 59 5.25 -20.00 -18.47
C PRO A 59 5.35 -21.52 -18.55
N ALA A 60 6.58 -22.05 -18.66
CA ALA A 60 6.85 -23.48 -18.76
C ALA A 60 6.49 -24.24 -17.47
N LEU A 61 6.81 -23.64 -16.31
CA LEU A 61 6.53 -24.26 -15.00
C LEU A 61 5.19 -23.80 -14.39
N ARG A 62 4.51 -22.85 -15.03
CA ARG A 62 3.31 -22.17 -14.52
C ARG A 62 3.46 -21.66 -13.09
N CYS A 63 4.65 -21.19 -12.72
CA CYS A 63 4.95 -20.71 -11.38
C CYS A 63 5.85 -19.47 -11.40
N TYR A 64 5.80 -18.67 -10.32
CA TYR A 64 6.72 -17.60 -10.04
C TYR A 64 8.02 -18.18 -9.48
N THR A 65 9.13 -17.71 -10.05
CA THR A 65 10.47 -18.10 -9.64
C THR A 65 11.29 -16.86 -9.37
N PHE A 66 12.19 -16.96 -8.39
CA PHE A 66 13.14 -15.91 -8.05
C PHE A 66 14.56 -16.44 -8.28
N ARG A 67 15.34 -15.69 -9.07
CA ARG A 67 16.77 -15.93 -9.30
C ARG A 67 17.50 -14.63 -9.05
N TRP A 68 18.56 -14.65 -8.24
CA TRP A 68 19.35 -13.45 -7.93
C TRP A 68 19.98 -12.80 -9.17
N CYS A 69 20.28 -13.59 -10.20
CA CYS A 69 20.82 -13.11 -11.47
C CYS A 69 19.71 -12.82 -12.51
N SER A 70 18.43 -12.73 -12.11
CA SER A 70 17.38 -12.28 -13.02
C SER A 70 17.52 -10.77 -13.25
N LEU A 71 17.12 -10.30 -14.44
CA LEU A 71 17.12 -8.87 -14.77
C LEU A 71 16.33 -8.04 -13.73
N GLY A 72 15.19 -8.55 -13.28
CA GLY A 72 14.37 -7.90 -12.24
C GLY A 72 15.08 -7.79 -10.90
N ALA A 73 15.78 -8.85 -10.45
CA ALA A 73 16.53 -8.82 -9.19
C ALA A 73 17.73 -7.87 -9.24
N VAL A 74 18.47 -7.86 -10.35
CA VAL A 74 19.59 -6.92 -10.57
C VAL A 74 19.07 -5.48 -10.57
N TYR A 75 17.95 -5.23 -11.24
CA TYR A 75 17.35 -3.89 -11.26
C TYR A 75 16.85 -3.45 -9.88
N SER A 76 16.21 -4.33 -9.12
CA SER A 76 15.85 -4.07 -7.72
C SER A 76 17.05 -3.75 -6.83
N LEU A 77 18.18 -4.46 -7.01
CA LEU A 77 19.42 -4.19 -6.28
C LEU A 77 20.01 -2.82 -6.64
N PHE A 78 19.98 -2.46 -7.92
CA PHE A 78 20.38 -1.13 -8.37
C PHE A 78 19.49 -0.04 -7.75
N THR A 79 18.17 -0.22 -7.76
CA THR A 79 17.22 0.70 -7.10
C THR A 79 17.51 0.81 -5.60
N LEU A 80 17.80 -0.30 -4.91
CA LEU A 80 18.15 -0.29 -3.49
C LEU A 80 19.44 0.50 -3.23
N ALA A 81 20.49 0.27 -4.04
CA ALA A 81 21.75 0.98 -3.93
C ALA A 81 21.58 2.49 -4.19
N TRP A 82 20.80 2.85 -5.21
CA TRP A 82 20.44 4.23 -5.52
C TRP A 82 19.72 4.92 -4.36
N LEU A 83 18.66 4.31 -3.82
CA LEU A 83 17.93 4.86 -2.68
C LEU A 83 18.80 4.93 -1.42
N SER A 84 19.72 3.98 -1.22
CA SER A 84 20.67 4.01 -0.09
C SER A 84 21.63 5.20 -0.22
N ALA A 85 22.13 5.47 -1.43
CA ALA A 85 22.96 6.65 -1.68
C ALA A 85 22.19 7.94 -1.38
N LEU A 86 20.95 8.06 -1.84
CA LEU A 86 20.08 9.22 -1.55
C LEU A 86 19.81 9.39 -0.05
N ILE A 87 19.63 8.30 0.72
CA ILE A 87 19.45 8.38 2.17
C ILE A 87 20.71 8.93 2.85
N VAL A 88 21.87 8.41 2.47
CA VAL A 88 23.16 8.84 3.05
C VAL A 88 23.42 10.31 2.71
N THR A 89 23.24 10.73 1.45
CA THR A 89 23.43 12.14 1.08
C THR A 89 22.41 13.04 1.78
N SER A 90 21.14 12.64 1.84
CA SER A 90 20.11 13.39 2.55
C SER A 90 20.41 13.54 4.05
N PHE A 91 20.92 12.49 4.69
CA PHE A 91 21.29 12.52 6.09
C PHE A 91 22.46 13.48 6.33
N ILE A 92 23.51 13.42 5.50
CA ILE A 92 24.65 14.35 5.57
C ILE A 92 24.17 15.79 5.34
N GLY A 93 23.34 16.02 4.33
CA GLY A 93 22.77 17.33 4.02
C GLY A 93 21.92 17.88 5.16
N LEU A 94 21.09 17.06 5.78
CA LEU A 94 20.25 17.45 6.91
C LEU A 94 21.08 17.78 8.16
N VAL A 95 22.11 16.98 8.47
CA VAL A 95 23.06 17.30 9.57
C VAL A 95 23.79 18.60 9.30
N SER A 96 24.22 18.85 8.05
CA SER A 96 24.85 20.10 7.65
C SER A 96 23.91 21.30 7.82
N LEU A 97 22.64 21.16 7.43
CA LEU A 97 21.63 22.21 7.59
C LEU A 97 21.37 22.53 9.07
N LEU A 98 21.17 21.51 9.90
CA LEU A 98 20.96 21.68 11.33
C LEU A 98 22.17 22.30 12.05
N SER A 99 23.38 21.99 11.58
CA SER A 99 24.60 22.59 12.13
C SER A 99 24.71 24.08 11.78
N ALA A 100 24.33 24.44 10.55
CA ALA A 100 24.35 25.81 10.05
C ALA A 100 23.19 26.67 10.60
N SER A 101 22.04 26.09 10.91
CA SER A 101 20.83 26.82 11.36
C SER A 101 20.91 27.35 12.80
N SER A 102 22.05 27.24 13.47
CA SER A 102 22.25 27.72 14.84
C SER A 102 22.18 29.26 14.96
N TYR A 103 22.10 30.00 13.85
CA TYR A 103 22.07 31.46 13.81
C TYR A 103 20.91 31.96 12.93
N HIS A 104 19.86 32.50 13.56
CA HIS A 104 18.67 33.17 12.97
C HIS A 104 17.62 32.32 12.22
N THR A 105 16.62 31.83 12.96
CA THR A 105 15.40 31.21 12.42
C THR A 105 14.37 32.27 11.99
N THR A 106 14.22 32.51 10.69
CA THR A 106 13.03 33.13 10.11
C THR A 106 11.98 32.05 9.83
N GLY A 107 10.68 32.35 9.97
CA GLY A 107 9.60 31.35 9.83
C GLY A 107 9.52 30.63 8.48
N VAL A 108 10.17 31.16 7.43
CA VAL A 108 10.27 30.51 6.11
C VAL A 108 11.19 29.27 6.16
N SER A 109 12.23 29.29 7.00
CA SER A 109 13.15 28.15 7.15
C SER A 109 12.47 26.92 7.76
N ASP A 110 11.55 27.11 8.71
CA ASP A 110 10.79 26.02 9.34
C ASP A 110 9.94 25.25 8.32
N LEU A 111 9.28 25.97 7.42
CA LEU A 111 8.45 25.40 6.36
C LEU A 111 9.30 24.58 5.38
N GLN A 112 10.46 25.09 4.96
CA GLN A 112 11.34 24.35 4.07
C GLN A 112 11.83 23.05 4.73
N MET A 113 12.18 23.11 6.01
CA MET A 113 12.61 21.93 6.79
C MET A 113 11.50 20.88 6.92
N MET A 114 10.24 21.30 7.12
CA MET A 114 9.11 20.38 7.11
C MET A 114 8.93 19.71 5.75
N GLY A 115 9.11 20.44 4.63
CA GLY A 115 9.04 19.89 3.28
C GLY A 115 10.12 18.83 3.03
N VAL A 116 11.36 19.12 3.44
CA VAL A 116 12.48 18.17 3.39
C VAL A 116 12.20 16.94 4.25
N ALA A 117 11.64 17.11 5.45
CA ALA A 117 11.29 16.01 6.34
C ALA A 117 10.23 15.06 5.72
N ILE A 118 9.23 15.62 5.03
CA ILE A 118 8.23 14.82 4.29
C ILE A 118 8.91 13.98 3.20
N VAL A 119 9.74 14.60 2.36
CA VAL A 119 10.45 13.91 1.28
C VAL A 119 11.41 12.85 1.82
N PHE A 120 12.13 13.14 2.90
CA PHE A 120 12.99 12.18 3.57
C PHE A 120 12.20 10.99 4.14
N GLY A 121 11.03 11.23 4.73
CA GLY A 121 10.13 10.16 5.19
C GLY A 121 9.65 9.27 4.03
N CYS A 122 9.30 9.86 2.89
CA CYS A 122 8.97 9.11 1.67
C CYS A 122 10.15 8.30 1.13
N LEU A 123 11.35 8.89 1.14
CA LEU A 123 12.60 8.22 0.73
C LEU A 123 12.92 7.01 1.61
N PHE A 124 12.83 7.17 2.93
CA PHE A 124 13.06 6.09 3.87
C PHE A 124 12.06 4.93 3.66
N ASN A 125 10.78 5.23 3.45
CA ASN A 125 9.80 4.20 3.13
C ASN A 125 10.07 3.50 1.80
N ALA A 126 10.41 4.25 0.75
CA ALA A 126 10.71 3.68 -0.56
C ALA A 126 11.87 2.68 -0.43
N TRP A 127 12.93 3.08 0.27
CA TRP A 127 14.07 2.23 0.57
C TRP A 127 13.68 0.99 1.36
N LEU A 128 12.92 1.15 2.46
CA LEU A 128 12.48 0.04 3.29
C LEU A 128 11.61 -0.95 2.51
N ASN A 129 10.73 -0.45 1.64
CA ASN A 129 9.88 -1.30 0.78
C ASN A 129 10.72 -2.12 -0.20
N VAL A 130 11.69 -1.50 -0.89
CA VAL A 130 12.59 -2.23 -1.81
C VAL A 130 13.39 -3.29 -1.04
N LEU A 131 13.90 -2.94 0.15
CA LEU A 131 14.64 -3.87 1.02
C LEU A 131 13.77 -5.05 1.47
N ILE A 132 12.53 -4.81 1.90
CA ILE A 132 11.58 -5.85 2.30
C ILE A 132 11.24 -6.74 1.10
N THR A 133 10.94 -6.16 -0.06
CA THR A 133 10.62 -6.90 -1.28
C THR A 133 11.78 -7.80 -1.70
N LEU A 134 13.02 -7.32 -1.66
CA LEU A 134 14.20 -8.11 -1.98
C LEU A 134 14.47 -9.21 -0.94
N SER A 135 14.49 -8.85 0.34
CA SER A 135 14.77 -9.81 1.43
C SER A 135 13.72 -10.92 1.53
N ARG A 136 12.47 -10.63 1.15
CA ARG A 136 11.35 -11.57 1.17
C ARG A 136 10.92 -12.04 -0.22
N ALA A 137 11.74 -11.84 -1.26
CA ALA A 137 11.37 -12.16 -2.65
C ALA A 137 10.90 -13.61 -2.83
N ARG A 138 11.54 -14.57 -2.14
CA ARG A 138 11.11 -15.99 -2.16
C ARG A 138 9.73 -16.19 -1.56
N GLN A 139 9.44 -15.55 -0.43
CA GLN A 139 8.13 -15.63 0.23
C GLN A 139 7.03 -15.00 -0.64
N TYR A 140 7.34 -13.94 -1.41
CA TYR A 140 6.42 -13.42 -2.42
C TYR A 140 6.14 -14.44 -3.53
N CYS A 141 7.16 -15.14 -4.04
CA CYS A 141 6.95 -16.22 -5.01
C CYS A 141 6.06 -17.32 -4.43
N ASP A 142 6.35 -17.76 -3.20
CA ASP A 142 5.58 -18.81 -2.52
C ASP A 142 4.12 -18.39 -2.33
N LEU A 143 3.88 -17.15 -1.90
CA LEU A 143 2.53 -16.58 -1.79
C LEU A 143 1.81 -16.61 -3.15
N TYR A 144 2.42 -16.09 -4.20
CA TYR A 144 1.77 -16.04 -5.52
C TYR A 144 1.58 -17.41 -6.14
N ASN A 145 2.48 -18.36 -5.89
CA ASN A 145 2.32 -19.76 -6.30
C ASN A 145 1.17 -20.43 -5.54
N GLY A 146 1.04 -20.17 -4.24
CA GLY A 146 -0.09 -20.66 -3.45
C GLY A 146 -1.43 -20.08 -3.93
N TRP A 147 -1.46 -18.81 -4.36
CA TRP A 147 -2.65 -18.26 -5.03
C TRP A 147 -2.94 -18.94 -6.37
N LEU A 148 -1.93 -19.22 -7.19
CA LEU A 148 -2.13 -19.96 -8.45
C LEU A 148 -2.66 -21.37 -8.19
N GLU A 149 -2.11 -22.07 -7.20
CA GLU A 149 -2.55 -23.40 -6.79
C GLU A 149 -4.01 -23.37 -6.32
N LEU A 150 -4.37 -22.44 -5.43
CA LEU A 150 -5.74 -22.28 -4.94
C LEU A 150 -6.71 -22.01 -6.11
N ILE A 151 -6.37 -21.11 -7.03
CA ILE A 151 -7.23 -20.78 -8.18
C ILE A 151 -7.32 -21.97 -9.16
N SER A 152 -6.24 -22.75 -9.33
CA SER A 152 -6.25 -23.89 -10.24
C SER A 152 -7.01 -25.10 -9.69
N SER A 153 -7.05 -25.24 -8.36
CA SER A 153 -7.70 -26.37 -7.67
C SER A 153 -9.14 -26.07 -7.26
N THR A 154 -9.58 -24.81 -7.30
CA THR A 154 -10.91 -24.38 -6.84
C THR A 154 -11.60 -23.51 -7.87
N SER A 155 -12.93 -23.45 -7.83
CA SER A 155 -13.72 -22.56 -8.69
C SER A 155 -13.83 -21.12 -8.15
N LEU A 156 -12.92 -20.71 -7.25
CA LEU A 156 -12.97 -19.41 -6.58
C LEU A 156 -12.62 -18.26 -7.52
N ARG A 157 -13.51 -17.27 -7.61
CA ARG A 157 -13.36 -16.12 -8.52
C ARG A 157 -12.55 -14.98 -7.89
N SER A 158 -11.23 -15.11 -7.85
CA SER A 158 -10.33 -14.08 -7.29
C SER A 158 -10.20 -12.82 -8.16
N ASN A 159 -10.38 -12.93 -9.48
CA ASN A 159 -9.98 -11.90 -10.44
C ASN A 159 -10.98 -10.74 -10.65
N LYS A 160 -12.17 -10.81 -10.04
CA LYS A 160 -13.25 -9.85 -10.29
C LYS A 160 -12.83 -8.40 -9.94
N GLY A 161 -12.78 -7.53 -10.94
CA GLY A 161 -12.48 -6.10 -10.75
C GLY A 161 -11.01 -5.74 -10.50
N ILE A 162 -10.09 -6.70 -10.44
CA ILE A 162 -8.65 -6.41 -10.21
C ILE A 162 -8.05 -5.66 -11.39
N LYS A 163 -8.42 -6.04 -12.62
CA LYS A 163 -7.97 -5.35 -13.84
C LYS A 163 -8.34 -3.87 -13.83
N LEU A 164 -9.61 -3.55 -13.52
CA LEU A 164 -10.05 -2.16 -13.44
C LEU A 164 -9.28 -1.41 -12.34
N ALA A 165 -9.15 -2.01 -11.16
CA ALA A 165 -8.40 -1.42 -10.06
C ALA A 165 -6.93 -1.13 -10.44
N SER A 166 -6.25 -2.06 -11.11
CA SER A 166 -4.86 -1.87 -11.53
C SER A 166 -4.69 -0.74 -12.54
N HIS A 167 -5.67 -0.54 -13.44
CA HIS A 167 -5.66 0.58 -14.39
C HIS A 167 -5.88 1.91 -13.69
N ILE A 168 -6.79 1.96 -12.71
CA ILE A 168 -7.00 3.15 -11.87
C ILE A 168 -5.71 3.51 -11.11
N TYR A 169 -5.01 2.53 -10.54
CA TYR A 169 -3.76 2.77 -9.83
C TYR A 169 -2.64 3.25 -10.75
N ALA A 170 -2.49 2.64 -11.93
CA ALA A 170 -1.53 3.08 -12.93
C ALA A 170 -1.83 4.50 -13.43
N ALA A 171 -3.10 4.82 -13.72
CA ALA A 171 -3.52 6.16 -14.11
C ALA A 171 -3.25 7.19 -13.01
N PHE A 172 -3.51 6.83 -11.74
CA PHE A 172 -3.20 7.70 -10.60
C PHE A 172 -1.70 7.99 -10.47
N LEU A 173 -0.83 6.99 -10.65
CA LEU A 173 0.62 7.18 -10.65
C LEU A 173 1.07 8.05 -11.84
N LEU A 174 0.51 7.80 -13.03
CA LEU A 174 0.84 8.56 -14.24
C LEU A 174 0.46 10.02 -14.07
N VAL A 175 -0.77 10.32 -13.65
CA VAL A 175 -1.25 11.69 -13.42
C VAL A 175 -0.34 12.40 -12.43
N PHE A 176 -0.01 11.76 -11.31
CA PHE A 176 0.91 12.34 -10.33
C PHE A 176 2.27 12.70 -10.93
N VAL A 177 2.90 11.78 -11.68
CA VAL A 177 4.19 12.04 -12.33
C VAL A 177 4.09 13.17 -13.34
N THR A 178 3.07 13.14 -14.18
CA THR A 178 2.87 14.20 -15.18
C THR A 178 2.64 15.55 -14.53
N SER A 179 1.91 15.62 -13.42
CA SER A 179 1.72 16.87 -12.67
C SER A 179 3.02 17.36 -12.04
N VAL A 180 3.80 16.48 -11.40
CA VAL A 180 5.10 16.84 -10.79
C VAL A 180 6.08 17.35 -11.85
N LEU A 181 6.16 16.68 -13.00
CA LEU A 181 7.03 17.09 -14.10
C LEU A 181 6.54 18.39 -14.77
N ALA A 182 5.23 18.52 -15.02
CA ALA A 182 4.67 19.74 -15.60
C ALA A 182 4.92 20.97 -14.71
N MET A 183 4.81 20.83 -13.38
CA MET A 183 5.16 21.90 -12.44
C MET A 183 6.66 22.23 -12.48
N GLY A 184 7.53 21.22 -12.56
CA GLY A 184 8.97 21.43 -12.70
C GLY A 184 9.32 22.24 -13.96
N LEU A 185 8.55 22.08 -15.03
CA LEU A 185 8.74 22.80 -16.30
C LEU A 185 8.08 24.19 -16.33
N ALA A 186 6.88 24.33 -15.76
CA ALA A 186 6.13 25.58 -15.75
C ALA A 186 6.71 26.64 -14.80
N GLY A 187 7.55 26.22 -13.85
CA GLY A 187 8.00 27.04 -12.73
C GLY A 187 7.15 26.69 -11.51
N PRO A 188 7.72 26.01 -10.50
CA PRO A 188 6.96 25.68 -9.30
C PRO A 188 6.64 26.95 -8.50
N PRO A 189 5.57 26.96 -7.69
CA PRO A 189 5.29 28.06 -6.78
C PRO A 189 6.50 28.37 -5.88
N ASP A 190 6.64 29.61 -5.42
CA ASP A 190 7.83 30.08 -4.68
C ASP A 190 8.17 29.20 -3.48
N LEU A 191 7.16 28.75 -2.71
CA LEU A 191 7.39 27.84 -1.59
C LEU A 191 7.96 26.49 -2.05
N LEU A 192 7.40 25.91 -3.13
CA LEU A 192 7.87 24.64 -3.68
C LEU A 192 9.27 24.82 -4.28
N LEU A 193 9.55 25.95 -4.92
CA LEU A 193 10.88 26.30 -5.41
C LEU A 193 11.90 26.33 -4.27
N ALA A 194 11.55 26.96 -3.15
CA ALA A 194 12.41 27.04 -1.98
C ALA A 194 12.66 25.65 -1.36
N ILE A 195 11.63 24.79 -1.31
CA ILE A 195 11.76 23.39 -0.89
C ILE A 195 12.67 22.62 -1.86
N VAL A 196 12.51 22.80 -3.18
CA VAL A 196 13.33 22.13 -4.19
C VAL A 196 14.79 22.58 -4.14
N ASP A 197 15.04 23.87 -3.92
CA ASP A 197 16.39 24.41 -3.77
C ASP A 197 17.04 23.85 -2.49
N LEU A 198 16.30 23.77 -1.38
CA LEU A 198 16.79 23.11 -0.16
C LEU A 198 17.01 21.61 -0.37
N LEU A 199 16.13 20.92 -1.08
CA LEU A 199 16.31 19.52 -1.46
C LEU A 199 17.50 19.32 -2.38
N THR A 200 17.84 20.28 -3.22
CA THR A 200 19.05 20.23 -4.05
C THR A 200 20.30 20.21 -3.17
N LYS A 201 20.33 21.06 -2.13
CA LYS A 201 21.38 21.06 -1.12
C LYS A 201 21.44 19.75 -0.33
N VAL A 202 20.28 19.22 0.06
CA VAL A 202 20.20 18.01 0.88
C VAL A 202 20.52 16.74 0.10
N LEU A 203 19.94 16.56 -1.09
CA LEU A 203 20.06 15.34 -1.89
C LEU A 203 21.36 15.28 -2.69
N LEU A 204 21.79 16.41 -3.26
CA LEU A 204 22.94 16.47 -4.16
C LEU A 204 24.20 17.07 -3.51
N LEU A 205 24.09 17.61 -2.28
CA LEU A 205 25.20 18.29 -1.59
C LEU A 205 25.78 19.47 -2.39
N ILE A 206 24.95 20.11 -3.23
CA ILE A 206 25.32 21.29 -4.01
C ILE A 206 24.90 22.54 -3.23
N ASP A 207 25.82 23.49 -3.07
CA ASP A 207 25.51 24.72 -2.35
C ASP A 207 24.58 25.63 -3.16
N THR A 208 23.52 26.10 -2.51
CA THR A 208 22.46 26.92 -3.15
C THR A 208 22.98 28.26 -3.63
N ASP A 209 24.00 28.80 -2.97
CA ASP A 209 24.58 30.10 -3.31
C ASP A 209 25.27 30.07 -4.68
N ARG A 210 25.80 28.90 -5.08
CA ARG A 210 26.34 28.68 -6.42
C ARG A 210 25.25 28.61 -7.47
N ILE A 211 24.11 27.97 -7.14
CA ILE A 211 22.96 27.87 -8.04
C ILE A 211 22.36 29.25 -8.32
N ALA A 212 22.39 30.17 -7.34
CA ALA A 212 21.93 31.54 -7.50
C ALA A 212 22.85 32.39 -8.40
N GLN A 213 24.13 32.03 -8.51
CA GLN A 213 25.13 32.73 -9.32
C GLN A 213 25.26 32.17 -10.75
N ASP A 214 24.97 30.88 -10.94
CA ASP A 214 25.08 30.21 -12.24
C ASP A 214 23.96 30.59 -13.22
N ASP A 215 24.22 30.38 -14.52
CA ASP A 215 23.28 30.62 -15.61
C ASP A 215 21.88 30.04 -15.35
N THR A 216 20.83 30.77 -15.73
CA THR A 216 19.43 30.36 -15.51
C THR A 216 19.08 28.97 -16.07
N ALA A 217 19.85 28.45 -17.03
CA ALA A 217 19.66 27.13 -17.61
C ALA A 217 20.11 25.99 -16.67
N THR A 218 21.29 26.08 -16.05
CA THR A 218 21.83 25.01 -15.19
C THR A 218 20.99 24.85 -13.93
N ALA A 219 20.58 25.97 -13.31
CA ALA A 219 19.68 25.98 -12.15
C ALA A 219 18.33 25.31 -12.48
N LYS A 220 17.73 25.61 -13.65
CA LYS A 220 16.50 24.95 -14.12
C LYS A 220 16.71 23.45 -14.31
N THR A 221 17.81 23.04 -14.94
CA THR A 221 18.13 21.62 -15.14
C THR A 221 18.27 20.88 -13.80
N LEU A 222 19.00 21.44 -12.83
CA LEU A 222 19.15 20.84 -11.50
C LEU A 222 17.80 20.68 -10.79
N ARG A 223 16.93 21.71 -10.83
CA ARG A 223 15.59 21.66 -10.26
C ARG A 223 14.74 20.56 -10.89
N VAL A 224 14.76 20.42 -12.22
CA VAL A 224 14.07 19.33 -12.93
C VAL A 224 14.60 17.96 -12.52
N ILE A 225 15.92 17.80 -12.37
CA ILE A 225 16.53 16.55 -11.90
C ILE A 225 16.03 16.21 -10.49
N VAL A 226 16.07 17.16 -9.54
CA VAL A 226 15.60 16.93 -8.17
C VAL A 226 14.11 16.57 -8.15
N MET A 227 13.28 17.26 -8.93
CA MET A 227 11.86 16.93 -9.06
C MET A 227 11.63 15.53 -9.64
N ALA A 228 12.45 15.10 -10.61
CA ALA A 228 12.40 13.75 -11.15
C ALA A 228 12.81 12.69 -10.10
N ILE A 229 13.84 12.97 -9.28
CA ILE A 229 14.24 12.11 -8.16
C ILE A 229 13.10 11.98 -7.14
N VAL A 230 12.51 13.10 -6.73
CA VAL A 230 11.36 13.12 -5.82
C VAL A 230 10.20 12.32 -6.40
N ALA A 231 9.84 12.55 -7.67
CA ALA A 231 8.79 11.80 -8.35
C ALA A 231 9.08 10.28 -8.35
N GLN A 232 10.31 9.87 -8.65
CA GLN A 232 10.73 8.47 -8.62
C GLN A 232 10.57 7.86 -7.22
N VAL A 233 11.03 8.55 -6.17
CA VAL A 233 10.90 8.10 -4.78
C VAL A 233 9.42 7.90 -4.41
N TYR A 234 8.56 8.87 -4.74
CA TYR A 234 7.12 8.77 -4.51
C TYR A 234 6.47 7.63 -5.31
N LEU A 235 6.89 7.39 -6.55
CA LEU A 235 6.41 6.29 -7.37
C LEU A 235 6.74 4.94 -6.76
N ILE A 236 7.98 4.73 -6.33
CA ILE A 236 8.42 3.49 -5.68
C ILE A 236 7.59 3.27 -4.41
N TYR A 237 7.49 4.31 -3.58
CA TYR A 237 6.71 4.29 -2.37
C TYR A 237 5.24 3.89 -2.59
N LYS A 238 4.53 4.60 -3.46
CA LYS A 238 3.09 4.36 -3.73
C LYS A 238 2.84 3.03 -4.42
N SER A 239 3.75 2.58 -5.27
CA SER A 239 3.58 1.33 -6.03
C SER A 239 3.62 0.09 -5.14
N ALA A 240 4.47 0.07 -4.11
CA ALA A 240 4.49 -1.01 -3.11
C ALA A 240 3.15 -1.12 -2.37
N ILE A 241 2.52 0.02 -2.06
CA ILE A 241 1.22 0.10 -1.41
C ILE A 241 0.09 -0.35 -2.34
N PHE A 242 0.14 -0.01 -3.62
CA PHE A 242 -0.85 -0.49 -4.58
C PHE A 242 -0.73 -2.00 -4.85
N MET A 243 0.46 -2.60 -4.69
CA MET A 243 0.63 -4.05 -4.69
C MET A 243 -0.16 -4.67 -3.53
N PHE A 244 -0.01 -4.14 -2.32
CA PHE A 244 -0.78 -4.55 -1.15
C PHE A 244 -2.31 -4.41 -1.37
N VAL A 245 -2.75 -3.27 -1.91
CA VAL A 245 -4.18 -3.04 -2.18
C VAL A 245 -4.73 -4.05 -3.19
N SER A 246 -3.95 -4.40 -4.22
CA SER A 246 -4.32 -5.42 -5.20
C SER A 246 -4.47 -6.80 -4.54
N ASP A 247 -3.56 -7.16 -3.64
CA ASP A 247 -3.61 -8.43 -2.93
C ASP A 247 -4.77 -8.48 -1.91
N CYS A 248 -5.11 -7.36 -1.25
CA CYS A 248 -6.33 -7.26 -0.44
C CYS A 248 -7.60 -7.49 -1.28
N GLN A 249 -7.64 -6.95 -2.50
CA GLN A 249 -8.78 -7.16 -3.39
C GLN A 249 -8.91 -8.63 -3.81
N LYS A 250 -7.79 -9.33 -4.06
CA LYS A 250 -7.78 -10.78 -4.32
C LYS A 250 -8.35 -11.53 -3.13
N VAL A 251 -7.84 -11.26 -1.92
CA VAL A 251 -8.32 -11.89 -0.69
C VAL A 251 -9.83 -11.68 -0.51
N TYR A 252 -10.30 -10.43 -0.63
CA TYR A 252 -11.72 -10.09 -0.51
C TYR A 252 -12.58 -10.87 -1.52
N ASN A 253 -12.19 -10.89 -2.80
CA ASN A 253 -12.94 -11.59 -3.84
C ASN A 253 -13.00 -13.11 -3.59
N THR A 254 -11.88 -13.68 -3.16
CA THR A 254 -11.79 -15.11 -2.84
C THR A 254 -12.64 -15.48 -1.63
N LEU A 255 -12.59 -14.69 -0.55
CA LEU A 255 -13.47 -14.86 0.62
C LEU A 255 -14.94 -14.74 0.24
N ALA A 256 -15.30 -13.74 -0.56
CA ALA A 256 -16.68 -13.54 -1.00
C ALA A 256 -17.18 -14.70 -1.88
N SER A 257 -16.33 -15.22 -2.76
CA SER A 257 -16.63 -16.40 -3.58
C SER A 257 -16.81 -17.65 -2.72
N TRP A 258 -15.92 -17.85 -1.73
CA TRP A 258 -16.01 -18.97 -0.81
C TRP A 258 -17.26 -18.89 0.08
N ARG A 259 -17.62 -17.69 0.58
CA ARG A 259 -18.85 -17.47 1.34
C ARG A 259 -20.09 -17.87 0.55
N ILE A 260 -20.12 -17.55 -0.75
CA ILE A 260 -21.22 -17.94 -1.64
C ILE A 260 -21.28 -19.48 -1.75
N GLN A 261 -20.15 -20.15 -1.99
CA GLN A 261 -20.10 -21.62 -2.02
C GLN A 261 -20.55 -22.24 -0.70
N LEU A 262 -20.06 -21.73 0.44
CA LEU A 262 -20.48 -22.18 1.77
C LEU A 262 -22.00 -22.03 1.96
N SER A 263 -22.58 -20.88 1.56
CA SER A 263 -24.03 -20.67 1.67
C SER A 263 -24.82 -21.69 0.86
N TYR A 264 -24.38 -22.01 -0.36
CA TYR A 264 -25.04 -23.02 -1.20
C TYR A 264 -24.92 -24.42 -0.60
N SER A 265 -23.75 -24.82 -0.11
CA SER A 265 -23.57 -26.14 0.51
C SER A 265 -24.40 -26.28 1.79
N LEU A 266 -24.48 -25.23 2.62
CA LEU A 266 -25.33 -25.24 3.81
C LEU A 266 -26.83 -25.35 3.45
N ASP A 267 -27.30 -24.60 2.45
CA ASP A 267 -28.71 -24.66 2.01
C ASP A 267 -29.10 -26.06 1.49
N VAL A 268 -28.17 -26.76 0.83
CA VAL A 268 -28.36 -28.13 0.37
C VAL A 268 -28.38 -29.12 1.54
N ILE A 269 -27.44 -29.03 2.49
CA ILE A 269 -27.36 -29.92 3.66
C ILE A 269 -28.65 -29.85 4.50
N TRP A 270 -29.28 -28.68 4.55
CA TRP A 270 -30.49 -28.48 5.35
C TRP A 270 -31.80 -28.80 4.64
N GLY A 271 -31.75 -29.22 3.38
CA GLY A 271 -32.97 -29.48 2.61
C GLY A 271 -33.86 -28.24 2.44
N ARG A 272 -33.33 -27.02 2.62
CA ARG A 272 -34.08 -25.77 2.32
C ARG A 272 -34.29 -25.57 0.84
N ARG A 273 -33.49 -26.24 0.01
CA ARG A 273 -33.60 -26.22 -1.44
C ARG A 273 -33.95 -27.62 -1.92
N GLU A 274 -35.14 -27.77 -2.49
CA GLU A 274 -35.45 -28.99 -3.24
C GLU A 274 -34.43 -29.11 -4.39
N PRO A 275 -33.85 -30.30 -4.62
CA PRO A 275 -32.85 -30.53 -5.67
C PRO A 275 -33.36 -30.32 -7.12
N GLY A 276 -34.57 -29.77 -7.30
CA GLY A 276 -35.27 -29.66 -8.58
C GLY A 276 -35.50 -28.26 -9.16
N CYS A 277 -35.15 -27.15 -8.50
CA CYS A 277 -35.47 -25.81 -9.03
C CYS A 277 -34.51 -25.31 -10.14
N GLY A 278 -34.72 -25.80 -11.36
CA GLY A 278 -35.05 -25.00 -12.55
C GLY A 278 -34.11 -23.91 -13.10
N LEU A 279 -32.96 -23.62 -12.51
CA LEU A 279 -31.97 -22.69 -13.10
C LEU A 279 -31.07 -23.41 -14.12
N GLN A 280 -31.70 -23.94 -15.17
CA GLN A 280 -31.05 -24.29 -16.44
C GLN A 280 -30.70 -23.00 -17.20
N GLY A 281 -29.83 -22.18 -16.63
CA GLY A 281 -29.06 -21.19 -17.38
C GLY A 281 -27.73 -21.83 -17.76
N ALA A 282 -27.38 -21.81 -19.05
CA ALA A 282 -26.36 -22.60 -19.74
C ALA A 282 -24.89 -22.54 -19.24
N ASP A 283 -24.61 -22.03 -18.05
CA ASP A 283 -23.29 -22.03 -17.40
C ASP A 283 -23.29 -22.74 -16.02
N SER A 284 -24.34 -23.51 -15.69
CA SER A 284 -24.52 -24.18 -14.39
C SER A 284 -23.77 -25.53 -14.24
N ASP A 285 -22.80 -25.84 -15.09
CA ASP A 285 -22.14 -27.17 -15.15
C ASP A 285 -21.04 -27.40 -14.09
N CYS A 286 -20.83 -26.49 -13.12
CA CYS A 286 -19.67 -26.57 -12.22
C CYS A 286 -19.96 -26.52 -10.70
N CYS A 287 -21.22 -26.45 -10.25
CA CYS A 287 -21.55 -26.42 -8.80
C CYS A 287 -21.94 -27.81 -8.24
N CYS A 288 -21.24 -28.86 -8.67
CA CYS A 288 -21.41 -30.21 -8.14
C CYS A 288 -20.86 -30.32 -6.72
N LYS A 289 -21.76 -30.46 -5.73
CA LYS A 289 -21.54 -31.12 -4.43
C LYS A 289 -20.09 -31.07 -3.90
N ASP A 290 -19.58 -29.87 -3.63
CA ASP A 290 -18.40 -29.76 -2.79
C ASP A 290 -18.79 -30.28 -1.40
N ASP A 291 -18.23 -31.42 -1.03
CA ASP A 291 -18.36 -31.98 0.31
C ASP A 291 -17.90 -30.91 1.33
N LEU A 292 -18.54 -30.83 2.50
CA LEU A 292 -18.17 -29.87 3.53
C LEU A 292 -16.67 -29.98 3.88
N ALA A 293 -16.11 -31.19 3.76
CA ALA A 293 -14.67 -31.45 3.89
C ALA A 293 -13.81 -30.65 2.88
N THR A 294 -14.20 -30.56 1.60
CA THR A 294 -13.43 -29.82 0.59
C THR A 294 -13.52 -28.31 0.83
N LEU A 295 -14.68 -27.81 1.28
CA LEU A 295 -14.84 -26.42 1.69
C LEU A 295 -13.96 -26.04 2.89
N ILE A 296 -13.86 -26.93 3.88
CA ILE A 296 -12.98 -26.76 5.05
C ILE A 296 -11.52 -26.72 4.60
N GLN A 297 -11.08 -27.66 3.77
CA GLN A 297 -9.72 -27.71 3.25
C GLN A 297 -9.38 -26.44 2.45
N THR A 298 -10.30 -25.99 1.60
CA THR A 298 -10.17 -24.76 0.82
C THR A 298 -10.03 -23.53 1.74
N TYR A 299 -10.84 -23.45 2.80
CA TYR A 299 -10.77 -22.36 3.77
C TYR A 299 -9.46 -22.35 4.56
N GLN A 300 -8.93 -23.52 4.92
CA GLN A 300 -7.63 -23.64 5.59
C GLN A 300 -6.50 -23.11 4.69
N GLN A 301 -6.49 -23.49 3.41
CA GLN A 301 -5.52 -22.96 2.44
C GLN A 301 -5.66 -21.45 2.27
N LEU A 302 -6.89 -20.95 2.16
CA LEU A 302 -7.16 -19.51 2.06
C LEU A 302 -6.65 -18.76 3.30
N THR A 303 -6.90 -19.27 4.49
CA THR A 303 -6.45 -18.66 5.75
C THR A 303 -4.93 -18.61 5.84
N GLN A 304 -4.24 -19.66 5.39
CA GLN A 304 -2.78 -19.68 5.30
C GLN A 304 -2.26 -18.60 4.35
N LEU A 305 -2.87 -18.43 3.16
CA LEU A 305 -2.49 -17.39 2.21
C LEU A 305 -2.75 -15.97 2.75
N ILE A 306 -3.85 -15.78 3.49
CA ILE A 306 -4.14 -14.50 4.14
C ILE A 306 -3.07 -14.19 5.20
N HIS A 307 -2.72 -15.16 6.04
CA HIS A 307 -1.68 -14.98 7.06
C HIS A 307 -0.30 -14.71 6.44
N GLN A 308 0.03 -15.39 5.33
CA GLN A 308 1.26 -15.10 4.57
C GLN A 308 1.24 -13.68 3.98
N THR A 309 0.10 -13.24 3.45
CA THR A 309 -0.09 -11.87 2.94
C THR A 309 0.13 -10.84 4.05
N GLU A 310 -0.52 -11.05 5.21
CA GLU A 310 -0.34 -10.20 6.39
C GLU A 310 1.12 -10.14 6.81
N LYS A 311 1.77 -11.30 6.99
CA LYS A 311 3.17 -11.39 7.41
C LYS A 311 4.10 -10.66 6.45
N LEU A 312 3.89 -10.79 5.14
CA LEU A 312 4.69 -10.15 4.10
C LEU A 312 4.60 -8.63 4.15
N TYR A 313 3.39 -8.08 4.23
CA TYR A 313 3.15 -6.63 4.19
C TYR A 313 3.18 -5.94 5.55
N SER A 314 3.27 -6.68 6.66
CA SER A 314 3.19 -6.15 8.03
C SER A 314 4.11 -4.95 8.27
N ALA A 315 5.39 -5.07 7.91
CA ALA A 315 6.40 -4.01 8.08
C ALA A 315 6.17 -2.83 7.12
N THR A 316 5.80 -3.10 5.86
CA THR A 316 5.43 -2.08 4.88
C THR A 316 4.24 -1.25 5.37
N LEU A 317 3.22 -1.89 5.93
CA LEU A 317 2.04 -1.21 6.47
C LEU A 317 2.39 -0.38 7.71
N GLN A 318 3.18 -0.91 8.62
CA GLN A 318 3.64 -0.16 9.80
C GLN A 318 4.37 1.12 9.38
N SER A 319 5.35 1.00 8.48
CA SER A 319 6.10 2.15 7.96
C SER A 319 5.19 3.13 7.23
N PHE A 320 4.27 2.62 6.39
CA PHE A 320 3.29 3.41 5.66
C PHE A 320 2.41 4.25 6.59
N TYR A 321 1.78 3.65 7.60
CA TYR A 321 0.88 4.38 8.49
C TYR A 321 1.64 5.38 9.36
N ALA A 322 2.82 5.02 9.88
CA ALA A 322 3.65 5.94 10.65
C ALA A 322 3.99 7.20 9.85
N THR A 323 4.49 7.01 8.63
CA THR A 323 4.87 8.12 7.76
C THR A 323 3.69 8.89 7.18
N HIS A 324 2.59 8.23 6.77
CA HIS A 324 1.41 8.94 6.27
C HIS A 324 0.78 9.82 7.34
N ILE A 325 0.65 9.33 8.57
CA ILE A 325 0.05 10.12 9.66
C ILE A 325 0.90 11.36 9.95
N VAL A 326 2.22 11.19 10.05
CA VAL A 326 3.15 12.33 10.23
C VAL A 326 3.06 13.29 9.05
N THR A 327 3.04 12.78 7.82
CA THR A 327 2.93 13.59 6.61
C THR A 327 1.64 14.40 6.60
N LEU A 328 0.49 13.78 6.91
CA LEU A 328 -0.79 14.48 7.02
C LEU A 328 -0.77 15.58 8.09
N CYS A 329 -0.19 15.30 9.26
CA CYS A 329 -0.05 16.31 10.31
C CYS A 329 0.82 17.49 9.85
N LEU A 330 1.94 17.23 9.17
CA LEU A 330 2.81 18.28 8.61
C LEU A 330 2.08 19.07 7.52
N GLU A 331 1.46 18.41 6.55
CA GLU A 331 0.71 19.04 5.46
C GLU A 331 -0.45 19.92 5.97
N LEU A 332 -1.16 19.47 7.01
CA LEU A 332 -2.21 20.26 7.65
C LEU A 332 -1.65 21.43 8.46
N SER A 333 -0.47 21.28 9.04
CA SER A 333 0.23 22.38 9.71
C SER A 333 0.65 23.45 8.69
N PHE A 334 1.13 23.04 7.52
CA PHE A 334 1.39 23.94 6.38
C PHE A 334 0.14 24.68 5.95
N LEU A 335 -0.98 23.97 5.77
CA LEU A 335 -2.24 24.58 5.38
C LEU A 335 -2.73 25.59 6.43
N ALA A 336 -2.67 25.24 7.71
CA ALA A 336 -3.04 26.13 8.81
C ALA A 336 -2.17 27.39 8.85
N TRP A 337 -0.87 27.24 8.57
CA TRP A 337 0.05 28.38 8.50
C TRP A 337 -0.27 29.30 7.32
N GLY A 338 -0.56 28.73 6.14
CA GLY A 338 -0.99 29.48 4.96
C GLY A 338 -2.29 30.26 5.19
N ILE A 339 -3.26 29.68 5.90
CA ILE A 339 -4.52 30.37 6.26
C ILE A 339 -4.28 31.46 7.31
N GLY A 340 -3.47 31.18 8.32
CA GLY A 340 -3.29 32.03 9.49
C GLY A 340 -2.50 33.30 9.22
N VAL A 341 -1.44 33.26 8.40
CA VAL A 341 -0.49 34.39 8.28
C VAL A 341 -1.08 35.61 7.59
N GLY A 342 -2.26 35.53 6.96
CA GLY A 342 -2.94 36.69 6.35
C GLY A 342 -2.10 37.41 5.28
N GLY A 343 -0.97 36.83 4.87
CA GLY A 343 -0.16 37.30 3.77
C GLY A 343 -0.92 37.05 2.47
N ASN A 344 -0.58 37.84 1.45
CA ASN A 344 -1.00 37.63 0.06
C ASN A 344 -0.41 36.32 -0.51
N TYR A 345 -0.52 35.21 0.21
CA TYR A 345 -0.16 33.90 -0.27
C TYR A 345 -1.00 33.62 -1.51
N PHE A 346 -0.31 33.34 -2.62
CA PHE A 346 -0.92 33.10 -3.90
C PHE A 346 -1.97 31.99 -3.77
N HIS A 347 -3.19 32.24 -4.26
CA HIS A 347 -4.26 31.24 -4.31
C HIS A 347 -3.79 29.90 -4.89
N GLU A 348 -2.81 29.94 -5.80
CA GLU A 348 -2.18 28.78 -6.42
C GLU A 348 -1.50 27.83 -5.42
N GLU A 349 -0.76 28.35 -4.44
CA GLU A 349 -0.08 27.52 -3.43
C GLU A 349 -1.07 26.80 -2.52
N THR A 350 -2.14 27.49 -2.12
CA THR A 350 -3.17 26.90 -1.27
C THR A 350 -3.93 25.82 -2.02
N VAL A 351 -4.25 26.04 -3.30
CA VAL A 351 -4.89 25.03 -4.16
C VAL A 351 -3.99 23.80 -4.28
N TRP A 352 -2.71 24.00 -4.57
CA TRP A 352 -1.75 22.90 -4.67
C TRP A 352 -1.63 22.10 -3.37
N GLN A 353 -1.43 22.78 -2.25
CA GLN A 353 -1.33 22.13 -0.93
C GLN A 353 -2.60 21.34 -0.61
N THR A 354 -3.78 21.88 -0.94
CA THR A 354 -5.07 21.19 -0.77
C THR A 354 -5.16 19.94 -1.63
N LEU A 355 -4.68 19.99 -2.88
CA LEU A 355 -4.64 18.82 -3.77
C LEU A 355 -3.72 17.72 -3.24
N VAL A 356 -2.54 18.09 -2.70
CA VAL A 356 -1.61 17.13 -2.08
C VAL A 356 -2.24 16.48 -0.85
N ILE A 357 -2.84 17.27 0.04
CA ILE A 357 -3.56 16.77 1.23
C ILE A 357 -4.68 15.81 0.81
N LEU A 358 -5.51 16.21 -0.16
CA LEU A 358 -6.60 15.39 -0.67
C LEU A 358 -6.06 14.08 -1.25
N GLN A 359 -4.95 14.13 -1.99
CA GLN A 359 -4.29 12.94 -2.52
C GLN A 359 -3.81 12.01 -1.39
N THR A 360 -3.16 12.54 -0.36
CA THR A 360 -2.67 11.78 0.80
C THR A 360 -3.83 11.11 1.54
N PHE A 361 -4.96 11.82 1.73
CA PHE A 361 -6.18 11.23 2.28
C PHE A 361 -6.77 10.13 1.39
N ILE A 362 -6.84 10.34 0.08
CA ILE A 362 -7.37 9.32 -0.86
C ILE A 362 -6.55 8.04 -0.77
N VAL A 363 -5.21 8.14 -0.75
CA VAL A 363 -4.34 6.97 -0.61
C VAL A 363 -4.55 6.28 0.74
N PHE A 364 -4.61 7.05 1.83
CA PHE A 364 -4.91 6.52 3.17
C PHE A 364 -6.24 5.76 3.21
N PHE A 365 -7.31 6.34 2.68
CA PHE A 365 -8.63 5.71 2.65
C PHE A 365 -8.65 4.48 1.74
N LEU A 366 -8.00 4.54 0.57
CA LEU A 366 -7.94 3.42 -0.35
C LEU A 366 -7.31 2.19 0.30
N VAL A 367 -6.16 2.37 0.96
CA VAL A 367 -5.45 1.29 1.67
C VAL A 367 -6.30 0.75 2.80
N SER A 368 -6.81 1.65 3.64
CA SER A 368 -7.49 1.25 4.86
C SER A 368 -8.84 0.59 4.60
N LEU A 369 -9.64 1.11 3.65
CA LEU A 369 -10.93 0.54 3.30
C LEU A 369 -10.79 -0.82 2.60
N LYS A 370 -9.73 -1.03 1.82
CA LYS A 370 -9.49 -2.32 1.16
C LYS A 370 -9.08 -3.39 2.16
N ALA A 371 -8.21 -3.04 3.11
CA ALA A 371 -7.85 -3.93 4.21
C ALA A 371 -9.05 -4.20 5.15
N SER A 372 -9.85 -3.18 5.50
CA SER A 372 -11.01 -3.37 6.40
C SER A 372 -12.09 -4.25 5.78
N ARG A 373 -12.31 -4.17 4.46
CA ARG A 373 -13.27 -5.03 3.74
C ARG A 373 -12.89 -6.50 3.81
N VAL A 374 -11.59 -6.84 3.82
CA VAL A 374 -11.14 -8.22 4.03
C VAL A 374 -11.59 -8.74 5.38
N ALA A 375 -11.43 -7.93 6.44
CA ALA A 375 -11.85 -8.31 7.78
C ALA A 375 -13.39 -8.42 7.91
N GLU A 376 -14.12 -7.49 7.32
CA GLU A 376 -15.59 -7.53 7.29
C GLU A 376 -16.12 -8.77 6.58
N GLU A 377 -15.54 -9.12 5.43
CA GLU A 377 -15.94 -10.31 4.67
C GLU A 377 -15.61 -11.60 5.44
N GLY A 378 -14.46 -11.63 6.12
CA GLY A 378 -14.11 -12.72 7.04
C GLY A 378 -15.11 -12.88 8.19
N LEU A 379 -15.56 -11.79 8.80
CA LEU A 379 -16.58 -11.81 9.86
C LEU A 379 -17.95 -12.28 9.34
N GLN A 380 -18.30 -11.94 8.10
CA GLN A 380 -19.56 -12.39 7.50
C GLN A 380 -19.58 -13.90 7.26
N CYS A 381 -18.42 -14.51 6.98
CA CYS A 381 -18.28 -15.97 6.95
C CYS A 381 -18.61 -16.62 8.30
N VAL A 382 -18.09 -16.05 9.40
CA VAL A 382 -18.39 -16.49 10.77
C VAL A 382 -19.88 -16.32 11.08
N ALA A 383 -20.46 -15.18 10.70
CA ALA A 383 -21.87 -14.89 10.96
C ALA A 383 -22.81 -15.84 10.21
N LEU A 384 -22.46 -16.19 8.96
CA LEU A 384 -23.19 -17.20 8.19
C LEU A 384 -23.14 -18.54 8.92
N LEU A 385 -21.94 -18.94 9.38
CA LEU A 385 -21.78 -20.18 10.12
C LEU A 385 -22.54 -20.16 11.47
N ARG A 386 -22.58 -19.02 12.15
CA ARG A 386 -23.30 -18.91 13.42
C ARG A 386 -24.81 -19.07 13.24
N ARG A 387 -25.36 -18.53 12.15
CA ARG A 387 -26.78 -18.71 11.79
C ARG A 387 -27.11 -20.14 11.42
N SER A 388 -26.10 -20.93 11.04
CA SER A 388 -26.25 -22.34 10.68
C SER A 388 -26.22 -23.34 11.85
N LEU A 389 -25.88 -22.91 13.07
CA LEU A 389 -25.79 -23.81 14.24
C LEU A 389 -27.02 -24.64 14.61
N PRO A 390 -28.28 -24.21 14.44
CA PRO A 390 -29.42 -24.97 14.98
C PRO A 390 -29.90 -26.13 14.09
N TYR A 391 -29.31 -26.35 12.91
CA TYR A 391 -29.81 -27.31 11.91
C TYR A 391 -28.71 -28.32 11.57
N TYR A 392 -28.62 -29.42 12.34
CA TYR A 392 -27.76 -30.56 11.99
C TYR A 392 -28.61 -31.79 11.71
N SER A 393 -28.36 -32.46 10.58
CA SER A 393 -29.03 -33.70 10.22
C SER A 393 -28.27 -34.95 10.67
N THR A 394 -26.93 -34.90 10.74
CA THR A 394 -26.07 -36.03 11.12
C THR A 394 -24.97 -35.65 12.11
N GLU A 395 -24.49 -36.63 12.87
CA GLU A 395 -23.38 -36.46 13.84
C GLU A 395 -22.03 -36.15 13.15
N LYS A 396 -21.81 -36.70 11.94
CA LYS A 396 -20.62 -36.41 11.14
C LYS A 396 -20.57 -34.95 10.68
N ASP A 397 -21.72 -34.40 10.24
CA ASP A 397 -21.81 -33.00 9.83
C ASP A 397 -21.59 -32.06 11.01
N LYS A 398 -22.07 -32.45 12.20
CA LYS A 398 -21.81 -31.72 13.45
C LYS A 398 -20.31 -31.60 13.73
N TYR A 399 -19.54 -32.69 13.60
CA TYR A 399 -18.08 -32.64 13.82
C TYR A 399 -17.37 -31.71 12.83
N HIS A 400 -17.65 -31.83 11.53
CA HIS A 400 -17.06 -30.97 10.51
C HIS A 400 -17.44 -29.49 10.70
N PHE A 401 -18.66 -29.24 11.14
CA PHE A 401 -19.13 -27.91 11.44
C PHE A 401 -18.44 -27.31 12.66
N GLU A 402 -18.34 -28.05 13.76
CA GLU A 402 -17.63 -27.61 14.97
C GLU A 402 -16.15 -27.33 14.65
N GLN A 403 -15.53 -28.16 13.81
CA GLN A 403 -14.18 -27.93 13.30
C GLN A 403 -14.09 -26.63 12.49
N LEU A 404 -15.01 -26.42 11.54
CA LEU A 404 -15.05 -25.20 10.73
C LEU A 404 -15.28 -23.96 11.60
N HIS A 405 -16.18 -24.04 12.58
CA HIS A 405 -16.47 -22.98 13.54
C HIS A 405 -15.25 -22.65 14.39
N MET A 406 -14.54 -23.67 14.89
CA MET A 406 -13.30 -23.49 15.63
C MET A 406 -12.24 -22.79 14.79
N ILE A 407 -12.03 -23.21 13.53
CA ILE A 407 -11.04 -22.58 12.63
C ILE A 407 -11.38 -21.10 12.38
N LEU A 408 -12.65 -20.82 12.07
CA LEU A 408 -13.16 -19.48 11.78
C LEU A 408 -13.09 -18.53 12.99
N THR A 409 -13.29 -19.04 14.20
CA THR A 409 -13.28 -18.24 15.43
C THR A 409 -11.91 -18.13 16.07
N ALA A 410 -11.03 -19.12 15.91
CA ALA A 410 -9.69 -19.11 16.49
C ALA A 410 -8.74 -18.12 15.80
N SER A 411 -8.93 -17.88 14.49
CA SER A 411 -8.07 -16.99 13.71
C SER A 411 -8.90 -15.94 12.98
N PRO A 412 -9.27 -14.82 13.64
CA PRO A 412 -10.02 -13.76 12.99
C PRO A 412 -9.22 -13.23 11.79
N VAL A 413 -9.82 -13.33 10.61
CA VAL A 413 -9.26 -12.78 9.37
C VAL A 413 -9.15 -11.27 9.54
N CYS A 414 -7.95 -10.78 9.82
CA CYS A 414 -7.66 -9.36 9.91
C CYS A 414 -6.26 -9.11 9.34
N ILE A 415 -6.07 -7.91 8.78
CA ILE A 415 -4.76 -7.48 8.32
C ILE A 415 -4.22 -6.51 9.36
N SER A 416 -3.08 -6.86 9.96
CA SER A 416 -2.41 -6.01 10.95
C SER A 416 -1.17 -5.31 10.39
N GLY A 417 -0.87 -4.13 10.93
CA GLY A 417 0.41 -3.44 10.73
C GLY A 417 1.37 -3.78 11.86
N GLY A 418 2.29 -4.72 11.63
CA GLY A 418 3.30 -5.14 12.61
C GLY A 418 2.75 -5.76 13.90
N GLN A 419 1.53 -6.31 13.89
CA GLN A 419 0.80 -6.73 15.10
C GLN A 419 0.46 -5.59 16.09
N TYR A 420 0.79 -4.33 15.77
CA TYR A 420 0.50 -3.18 16.63
C TYR A 420 -0.95 -2.72 16.54
N PHE A 421 -1.55 -2.82 15.36
CA PHE A 421 -2.93 -2.43 15.10
C PHE A 421 -3.56 -3.29 14.00
N SER A 422 -4.86 -3.53 14.09
CA SER A 422 -5.65 -4.19 13.05
C SER A 422 -6.42 -3.15 12.24
N ILE A 423 -6.32 -3.23 10.91
CA ILE A 423 -6.92 -2.24 10.02
C ILE A 423 -8.43 -2.52 9.89
N THR A 424 -9.21 -1.87 10.74
CA THR A 424 -10.68 -1.95 10.79
C THR A 424 -11.31 -0.59 10.51
N ARG A 425 -12.63 -0.50 10.30
CA ARG A 425 -13.32 0.79 10.20
C ARG A 425 -13.15 1.65 11.45
N ALA A 426 -13.11 1.02 12.63
CA ALA A 426 -12.85 1.73 13.88
C ALA A 426 -11.47 2.40 13.85
N PHE A 427 -10.42 1.68 13.43
CA PHE A 427 -9.08 2.24 13.26
C PHE A 427 -9.07 3.44 12.30
N ILE A 428 -9.78 3.36 11.17
CA ILE A 428 -9.89 4.47 10.21
C ILE A 428 -10.48 5.71 10.87
N VAL A 429 -11.61 5.55 11.57
CA VAL A 429 -12.29 6.66 12.26
C VAL A 429 -11.41 7.25 13.35
N THR A 430 -10.67 6.42 14.11
CA THR A 430 -9.72 6.89 15.12
C THR A 430 -8.61 7.73 14.52
N VAL A 431 -7.96 7.28 13.44
CA VAL A 431 -6.88 8.03 12.80
C VAL A 431 -7.38 9.36 12.23
N VAL A 432 -8.51 9.34 11.52
CA VAL A 432 -9.12 10.57 10.97
C VAL A 432 -9.49 11.53 12.10
N GLY A 433 -10.07 11.02 13.19
CA GLY A 433 -10.40 11.81 14.37
C GLY A 433 -9.17 12.48 14.98
N VAL A 434 -8.08 11.73 15.17
CA VAL A 434 -6.81 12.26 15.71
C VAL A 434 -6.22 13.35 14.80
N VAL A 435 -6.19 13.12 13.48
CA VAL A 435 -5.66 14.07 12.50
C VAL A 435 -6.48 15.37 12.49
N LEU A 436 -7.81 15.27 12.52
CA LEU A 436 -8.70 16.43 12.59
C LEU A 436 -8.58 17.18 13.92
N SER A 437 -8.50 16.47 15.05
CA SER A 437 -8.27 17.07 16.36
C SER A 437 -6.94 17.82 16.39
N TYR A 438 -5.87 17.23 15.86
CA TYR A 438 -4.57 17.89 15.73
C TYR A 438 -4.67 19.17 14.90
N PHE A 439 -5.31 19.12 13.73
CA PHE A 439 -5.50 20.28 12.87
C PHE A 439 -6.27 21.41 13.57
N MET A 440 -7.35 21.07 14.28
CA MET A 440 -8.11 22.06 15.06
C MET A 440 -7.27 22.71 16.16
N ILE A 441 -6.43 21.94 16.86
CA ILE A 441 -5.51 22.47 17.87
C ILE A 441 -4.50 23.42 17.21
N VAL A 442 -3.89 23.03 16.08
CA VAL A 442 -2.92 23.89 15.38
C VAL A 442 -3.56 25.20 14.93
N LEU A 443 -4.78 25.15 14.38
CA LEU A 443 -5.54 26.35 14.02
C LEU A 443 -5.75 27.23 15.25
N GLN A 444 -6.27 26.68 16.35
CA GLN A 444 -6.56 27.42 17.58
C GLN A 444 -5.32 28.02 18.24
N VAL A 445 -4.17 27.36 18.18
CA VAL A 445 -2.93 27.87 18.76
C VAL A 445 -2.34 28.99 17.90
N LYS A 446 -2.45 28.90 16.57
CA LYS A 446 -1.86 29.87 15.64
C LYS A 446 -2.73 31.12 15.42
N LEU A 447 -4.05 30.98 15.36
CA LEU A 447 -4.99 32.11 15.13
C LEU A 447 -4.82 33.29 16.11
N PRO A 448 -4.71 33.09 17.44
CA PRO A 448 -4.55 34.18 18.40
C PRO A 448 -3.25 34.94 18.22
N SER A 449 -2.16 34.25 17.87
CA SER A 449 -0.85 34.88 17.65
C SER A 449 -0.88 35.89 16.51
N VAL A 450 -1.65 35.60 15.46
CA VAL A 450 -1.84 36.48 14.30
C VAL A 450 -2.68 37.69 14.67
N HIS A 451 -3.80 37.49 15.39
CA HIS A 451 -4.63 38.60 15.82
C HIS A 451 -3.87 39.54 16.76
N GLN A 452 -3.04 39.00 17.65
CA GLN A 452 -2.20 39.79 18.56
C GLN A 452 -1.11 40.56 17.80
N GLN A 453 -0.45 39.94 16.82
CA GLN A 453 0.52 40.62 15.95
C GLN A 453 -0.14 41.73 15.10
N ARG A 454 -1.32 41.47 14.53
CA ARG A 454 -2.05 42.46 13.74
C ARG A 454 -2.52 43.63 14.61
N ALA A 455 -3.01 43.36 15.81
CA ALA A 455 -3.37 44.39 16.78
C ALA A 455 -2.15 45.24 17.17
N ALA A 456 -0.98 44.61 17.39
CA ALA A 456 0.26 45.31 17.67
C ALA A 456 0.72 46.20 16.49
N LEU A 457 0.66 45.69 15.25
CA LEU A 457 1.01 46.46 14.05
C LEU A 457 0.07 47.66 13.81
N LEU A 458 -1.23 47.47 14.05
CA LEU A 458 -2.21 48.56 13.96
C LEU A 458 -1.95 49.61 15.03
N ALA A 459 -1.58 49.20 16.26
CA ALA A 459 -1.23 50.11 17.33
C ALA A 459 0.05 50.92 17.01
N THR A 460 1.08 50.29 16.43
CA THR A 460 2.32 51.00 16.04
C THR A 460 2.09 51.99 14.89
N ASN A 461 1.31 51.61 13.87
CA ASN A 461 1.02 52.52 12.77
C ASN A 461 0.21 53.74 13.24
N TRP A 462 -0.74 53.54 14.16
CA TRP A 462 -1.51 54.65 14.71
C TRP A 462 -0.67 55.62 15.55
N SER A 463 0.40 55.14 16.20
CA SER A 463 1.34 55.98 16.94
C SER A 463 2.31 56.80 16.08
N LEU A 464 2.49 56.43 14.80
CA LEU A 464 3.36 57.15 13.86
C LEU A 464 2.64 58.29 13.13
N ASP A 465 1.31 58.28 13.12
CA ASP A 465 0.46 59.32 12.50
C ASP A 465 0.10 60.46 13.49
N GLN A 466 0.47 60.35 14.77
CA GLN A 466 0.36 61.41 15.78
C GLN A 466 1.72 62.06 16.01
#